data_AF-A0A7K1BA63-F1
#
_entry.id   AF-A0A7K1BA63-F1
#
_cell.length_a   1.000
_cell.length_b   1.000
_cell.length_c   1.000
_cell.angle_alpha   90.00
_cell.angle_beta   90.00
_cell.angle_gamma   90.00
#
_symmetry.space_group_name_H-M   'P 1'
#
loop_
_entity.id
_entity.type
_entity.pdbx_description
1 polymer ?
#
loop_
_entity_poly.entity_id
_entity_poly.type
_entity_poly.pdbx_seq_one_letter_code
_entity_poly.pdbx_strand_id
1 'polypeptide(L)'
;MNSDPERGRGERPPSSADDRPAGCTADPVEDPTTGRTTDRTTDRTDDAAEVQLPPGWTRVAMPGFEHDVVVGVGGVFLLAVRGRDSERVRLYDRGLWVDGRRTHELADTDRQAAAVSTRLTDECGWHVACEPVIVVLSTDLVVRSRPDDVHVLHAHVLGRWLQHLPSRLTPQHVELVVAAATALGGRVAERREAPAA
;
A
#
# COMPACT_ATOMS: atom_id res chain seq x y z
N MET A 1 -75.01 27.49 32.49
CA MET A 1 -74.86 28.94 32.75
C MET A 1 -73.90 29.48 31.71
N ASN A 2 -74.43 30.35 30.84
CA ASN A 2 -73.82 31.41 30.02
C ASN A 2 -72.46 31.16 29.34
N SER A 3 -72.20 31.53 28.09
CA SER A 3 -72.95 32.15 27.00
C SER A 3 -72.00 32.11 25.79
N ASP A 4 -72.49 31.70 24.62
CA ASP A 4 -71.99 32.21 23.32
C ASP A 4 -72.45 33.69 23.22
N PRO A 5 -71.86 34.62 22.42
CA PRO A 5 -72.03 34.48 20.97
C PRO A 5 -71.04 35.24 20.03
N GLU A 6 -71.17 34.93 18.73
CA GLU A 6 -71.01 35.78 17.53
C GLU A 6 -69.60 35.96 16.91
N ARG A 7 -69.30 35.38 15.73
CA ARG A 7 -69.81 35.60 14.34
C ARG A 7 -69.14 36.79 13.62
N GLY A 8 -68.46 36.44 12.54
CA GLY A 8 -68.23 37.31 11.37
C GLY A 8 -68.05 36.44 10.14
N ARG A 9 -69.07 36.42 9.25
CA ARG A 9 -69.04 35.78 7.92
C ARG A 9 -69.10 36.87 6.85
N GLY A 10 -68.42 36.63 5.73
CA GLY A 10 -68.60 37.30 4.44
C GLY A 10 -67.22 37.52 3.77
N GLU A 11 -66.93 37.22 2.51
CA GLU A 11 -67.68 36.84 1.31
C GLU A 11 -66.73 36.09 0.34
N ARG A 12 -67.26 35.52 -0.75
CA ARG A 12 -66.60 34.67 -1.77
C ARG A 12 -66.17 35.48 -3.04
N PRO A 13 -65.41 34.88 -4.00
CA PRO A 13 -64.42 35.50 -4.93
C PRO A 13 -65.05 35.78 -6.35
N PRO A 14 -64.35 36.15 -7.48
CA PRO A 14 -63.22 35.41 -8.12
C PRO A 14 -62.19 36.23 -8.98
N SER A 15 -61.17 35.50 -9.46
CA SER A 15 -60.59 35.55 -10.83
C SER A 15 -59.33 36.37 -11.13
N SER A 16 -58.48 35.70 -11.93
CA SER A 16 -57.44 36.19 -12.86
C SER A 16 -56.04 36.36 -12.24
N ALA A 17 -54.95 35.88 -12.81
CA ALA A 17 -54.68 35.14 -14.05
C ALA A 17 -53.27 34.52 -13.93
N ASP A 18 -52.95 33.64 -14.89
CA ASP A 18 -51.62 33.14 -15.25
C ASP A 18 -50.44 34.05 -14.86
N ASP A 19 -49.37 33.48 -14.29
CA ASP A 19 -48.20 33.11 -15.11
C ASP A 19 -47.22 32.21 -14.32
N ARG A 20 -46.68 31.21 -15.01
CA ARG A 20 -45.47 30.44 -14.65
C ARG A 20 -44.29 31.11 -15.38
N PRO A 21 -43.01 30.68 -15.23
CA PRO A 21 -42.34 29.97 -14.14
C PRO A 21 -41.00 30.64 -13.74
N ALA A 22 -40.44 30.30 -12.56
CA ALA A 22 -38.98 30.29 -12.38
C ALA A 22 -38.58 29.39 -11.19
N GLY A 23 -37.85 28.33 -11.52
CA GLY A 23 -37.09 27.37 -10.71
C GLY A 23 -37.11 27.47 -9.19
N CYS A 24 -37.79 26.51 -8.55
CA CYS A 24 -37.33 25.95 -7.28
C CYS A 24 -36.21 24.96 -7.57
N THR A 25 -34.97 25.34 -7.31
CA THR A 25 -33.88 24.38 -7.09
C THR A 25 -34.02 23.87 -5.67
N ALA A 26 -34.57 22.67 -5.52
CA ALA A 26 -34.26 21.83 -4.38
C ALA A 26 -32.86 21.28 -4.63
N ASP A 27 -31.91 21.51 -3.73
CA ASP A 27 -30.68 20.72 -3.69
C ASP A 27 -30.98 19.40 -2.95
N PRO A 28 -30.95 18.25 -3.62
CA PRO A 28 -30.92 16.97 -2.94
C PRO A 28 -29.49 16.70 -2.50
N VAL A 29 -29.36 16.30 -1.23
CA VAL A 29 -28.17 15.63 -0.70
C VAL A 29 -27.92 14.38 -1.54
N GLU A 30 -26.86 14.39 -2.34
CA GLU A 30 -26.36 13.20 -3.04
C GLU A 30 -25.13 12.61 -2.35
N ASP A 31 -25.21 11.30 -2.17
CA ASP A 31 -24.23 10.34 -1.68
C ASP A 31 -22.81 10.50 -2.29
N PRO A 32 -21.73 10.28 -1.52
CA PRO A 32 -20.39 10.13 -2.06
C PRO A 32 -20.22 8.73 -2.71
N THR A 33 -20.80 8.54 -3.89
CA THR A 33 -20.49 7.39 -4.74
C THR A 33 -19.26 7.67 -5.61
N THR A 34 -18.16 6.99 -5.26
CA THR A 34 -17.17 6.41 -6.19
C THR A 34 -16.65 7.34 -7.29
N GLY A 35 -15.77 8.27 -6.92
CA GLY A 35 -14.79 8.84 -7.84
C GLY A 35 -13.70 7.83 -8.16
N ARG A 36 -13.99 6.90 -9.08
CA ARG A 36 -13.01 5.99 -9.68
C ARG A 36 -12.09 6.85 -10.57
N THR A 37 -10.96 7.33 -10.03
CA THR A 37 -9.89 7.91 -10.86
C THR A 37 -9.24 6.79 -11.65
N THR A 38 -9.71 6.61 -12.87
CA THR A 38 -8.99 5.87 -13.90
C THR A 38 -7.80 6.67 -14.37
N ASP A 39 -6.74 5.91 -14.63
CA ASP A 39 -5.59 6.22 -15.46
C ASP A 39 -4.45 7.02 -14.80
N ARG A 40 -3.54 6.24 -14.19
CA ARG A 40 -2.13 6.56 -14.11
C ARG A 40 -1.35 5.29 -14.49
N THR A 41 -1.46 4.95 -15.77
CA THR A 41 -0.60 3.97 -16.43
C THR A 41 0.66 4.69 -16.88
N THR A 42 1.60 4.90 -15.96
CA THR A 42 2.96 5.26 -16.32
C THR A 42 3.90 4.46 -15.45
N ASP A 43 4.60 3.52 -16.10
CA ASP A 43 5.99 3.21 -15.78
C ASP A 43 6.24 2.61 -14.38
N ARG A 44 5.42 1.62 -13.99
CA ARG A 44 5.41 0.98 -12.67
C ARG A 44 6.32 -0.26 -12.57
N THR A 45 6.94 -0.72 -13.66
CA THR A 45 7.23 -2.16 -13.80
C THR A 45 8.64 -2.64 -13.46
N ASP A 46 9.67 -1.82 -13.17
CA ASP A 46 11.02 -2.42 -12.99
C ASP A 46 11.96 -1.79 -11.94
N ASP A 47 11.50 -0.86 -11.11
CA ASP A 47 12.38 -0.20 -10.11
C ASP A 47 12.93 -1.19 -9.05
N ALA A 48 12.22 -2.31 -8.81
CA ALA A 48 12.74 -3.38 -7.97
C ALA A 48 13.99 -4.03 -8.57
N ALA A 49 14.01 -4.27 -9.89
CA ALA A 49 15.14 -4.85 -10.60
C ALA A 49 16.41 -3.99 -10.50
N GLU A 50 16.26 -2.67 -10.38
CA GLU A 50 17.38 -1.73 -10.21
C GLU A 50 18.08 -1.89 -8.85
N VAL A 51 17.36 -2.38 -7.84
CA VAL A 51 17.93 -2.59 -6.51
C VAL A 51 18.65 -3.93 -6.43
N GLN A 52 19.98 -3.88 -6.54
CA GLN A 52 20.83 -5.07 -6.49
C GLN A 52 20.87 -5.70 -5.09
N LEU A 53 20.66 -7.01 -5.00
CA LEU A 53 20.81 -7.77 -3.76
C LEU A 53 22.25 -8.23 -3.53
N PRO A 54 22.70 -8.31 -2.25
CA PRO A 54 23.99 -8.89 -1.93
C PRO A 54 23.98 -10.42 -2.17
N PRO A 55 25.16 -11.04 -2.32
CA PRO A 55 25.27 -12.50 -2.41
C PRO A 55 24.61 -13.22 -1.22
N GLY A 56 24.05 -14.40 -1.47
CA GLY A 56 23.30 -15.20 -0.49
C GLY A 56 21.82 -14.82 -0.36
N TRP A 57 21.35 -13.85 -1.13
CA TRP A 57 19.94 -13.45 -1.19
C TRP A 57 19.32 -13.84 -2.53
N THR A 58 18.08 -14.30 -2.48
CA THR A 58 17.29 -14.71 -3.65
C THR A 58 16.06 -13.83 -3.75
N ARG A 59 15.78 -13.31 -4.95
CA ARG A 59 14.56 -12.58 -5.28
C ARG A 59 13.56 -13.51 -5.97
N VAL A 60 12.32 -13.53 -5.48
CA VAL A 60 11.23 -14.33 -6.02
C VAL A 60 10.01 -13.44 -6.26
N ALA A 61 9.62 -13.30 -7.52
CA ALA A 61 8.38 -12.62 -7.89
C ALA A 61 7.20 -13.59 -7.73
N MET A 62 6.33 -13.35 -6.74
CA MET A 62 5.21 -14.24 -6.42
C MET A 62 3.89 -13.77 -7.06
N PRO A 63 3.07 -14.67 -7.65
CA PRO A 63 1.82 -14.28 -8.27
C PRO A 63 0.78 -13.80 -7.25
N GLY A 64 0.08 -12.73 -7.60
CA GLY A 64 -0.94 -12.11 -6.75
C GLY A 64 -0.38 -11.11 -5.72
N PHE A 65 0.92 -10.81 -5.77
CA PHE A 65 1.56 -9.74 -5.01
C PHE A 65 2.19 -8.74 -5.97
N GLU A 66 2.21 -7.47 -5.57
CA GLU A 66 2.78 -6.39 -6.40
C GLU A 66 4.30 -6.32 -6.25
N HIS A 67 4.83 -6.88 -5.17
CA HIS A 67 6.22 -6.72 -4.77
C HIS A 67 6.92 -8.06 -4.65
N ASP A 68 8.23 -8.03 -4.91
CA ASP A 68 9.04 -9.23 -4.87
C ASP A 68 9.37 -9.64 -3.45
N VAL A 69 9.46 -10.95 -3.24
CA VAL A 69 9.91 -11.54 -1.99
C VAL A 69 11.41 -11.77 -2.06
N VAL A 70 12.12 -11.29 -1.06
CA VAL A 70 13.56 -11.44 -0.90
C VAL A 70 13.85 -12.39 0.25
N VAL A 71 14.57 -13.47 -0.04
CA VAL A 71 14.83 -14.57 0.90
C VAL A 71 16.34 -14.71 1.11
N GLY A 72 16.77 -14.75 2.36
CA GLY A 72 18.15 -15.03 2.74
C GLY A 72 18.26 -15.47 4.20
N VAL A 73 19.47 -15.75 4.68
CA VAL A 73 19.67 -16.26 6.05
C VAL A 73 19.21 -15.28 7.13
N GLY A 74 19.12 -13.99 6.81
CA GLY A 74 18.60 -12.96 7.70
C GLY A 74 17.08 -12.99 7.88
N GLY A 75 16.34 -13.61 6.95
CA GLY A 75 14.88 -13.65 6.98
C GLY A 75 14.23 -13.59 5.59
N VAL A 76 12.92 -13.38 5.59
CA VAL A 76 12.08 -13.19 4.40
C VAL A 76 11.52 -11.79 4.42
N PHE A 77 11.59 -11.08 3.30
CA PHE A 77 11.16 -9.69 3.21
C PHE A 77 10.34 -9.44 1.95
N LEU A 78 9.30 -8.61 2.06
CA LEU A 78 8.59 -8.09 0.89
C LEU A 78 9.20 -6.74 0.51
N LEU A 79 9.75 -6.63 -0.70
CA LEU A 79 10.52 -5.46 -1.12
C LEU A 79 9.69 -4.54 -2.03
N ALA A 80 9.14 -3.48 -1.44
CA ALA A 80 8.49 -2.42 -2.19
C ALA A 80 9.50 -1.32 -2.55
N VAL A 81 9.76 -1.08 -3.83
CA VAL A 81 10.63 0.03 -4.26
C VAL A 81 9.79 1.24 -4.62
N ARG A 82 10.16 2.41 -4.11
CA ARG A 82 9.43 3.67 -4.29
C ARG A 82 10.39 4.83 -4.46
N GLY A 83 9.87 5.90 -5.04
CA GLY A 83 10.61 7.13 -5.22
C GLY A 83 11.38 7.13 -6.53
N ARG A 84 11.60 8.32 -7.07
CA ARG A 84 12.60 8.61 -8.11
C ARG A 84 13.56 9.69 -7.60
N ASP A 85 14.74 9.82 -8.20
CA ASP A 85 15.77 10.77 -7.74
C ASP A 85 15.27 12.22 -7.58
N SER A 86 14.32 12.65 -8.41
CA SER A 86 13.75 14.01 -8.37
C SER A 86 12.61 14.21 -7.37
N GLU A 87 12.07 13.14 -6.80
CA GLU A 87 10.89 13.21 -5.93
C GLU A 87 11.31 13.53 -4.50
N ARG A 88 10.49 14.32 -3.79
CA ARG A 88 10.72 14.62 -2.38
C ARG A 88 9.94 13.66 -1.51
N VAL A 89 10.65 12.85 -0.74
CA VAL A 89 10.06 11.81 0.09
C VAL A 89 10.16 12.19 1.56
N ARG A 90 9.03 12.15 2.28
CA ARG A 90 9.01 12.40 3.73
C ARG A 90 8.36 11.23 4.45
N LEU A 91 9.09 10.64 5.40
CA LEU A 91 8.60 9.53 6.20
C LEU A 91 8.07 10.04 7.54
N TYR A 92 6.83 9.64 7.85
CA TYR A 92 6.18 9.81 9.14
C TYR A 92 5.79 8.44 9.70
N ASP A 93 5.35 8.42 10.96
CA ASP A 93 4.92 7.23 11.71
C ASP A 93 3.88 6.38 10.97
N ARG A 94 2.92 7.02 10.30
CA ARG A 94 1.77 6.36 9.64
C ARG A 94 1.62 6.71 8.18
N GLY A 95 2.67 7.20 7.54
CA GLY A 95 2.60 7.46 6.11
C GLY A 95 3.90 7.90 5.48
N LEU A 96 4.04 7.50 4.22
CA LEU A 96 5.03 8.05 3.31
C LEU A 96 4.37 9.21 2.54
N TRP A 97 5.09 10.31 2.39
CA TRP A 97 4.65 11.43 1.57
C TRP A 97 5.60 11.55 0.40
N VAL A 98 5.07 11.57 -0.82
CA VAL A 98 5.83 11.73 -2.05
C VAL A 98 5.32 12.99 -2.74
N ASP A 99 6.22 13.97 -2.95
CA ASP A 99 5.90 15.28 -3.53
C ASP A 99 4.71 15.98 -2.89
N GLY A 100 4.64 15.90 -1.56
CA GLY A 100 3.59 16.55 -0.76
C GLY A 100 2.25 15.82 -0.76
N ARG A 101 2.15 14.63 -1.35
CA ARG A 101 0.95 13.78 -1.28
C ARG A 101 1.19 12.61 -0.33
N ARG A 102 0.27 12.43 0.62
CA ARG A 102 0.26 11.26 1.51
C ARG A 102 -0.10 10.00 0.72
N THR A 103 0.63 8.93 0.94
CA THR A 103 0.37 7.61 0.33
C THR A 103 -0.03 6.58 1.40
N HIS A 104 -0.55 5.44 0.95
CA HIS A 104 -0.95 4.30 1.79
C HIS A 104 0.11 3.19 1.85
N GLU A 105 1.31 3.46 1.32
CA GLU A 105 2.35 2.46 1.06
C GLU A 105 2.77 1.65 2.29
N LEU A 106 2.84 2.26 3.47
CA LEU A 106 3.18 1.54 4.71
C LEU A 106 2.14 0.45 5.01
N ALA A 107 0.86 0.82 5.00
CA ALA A 107 -0.23 -0.11 5.32
C ALA A 107 -0.45 -1.15 4.20
N ASP A 108 -0.22 -0.77 2.94
CA ASP A 108 -0.36 -1.68 1.81
C ASP A 108 0.77 -2.72 1.80
N THR A 109 2.01 -2.29 2.04
CA THR A 109 3.18 -3.19 2.10
C THR A 109 3.08 -4.14 3.28
N ASP A 110 2.67 -3.65 4.45
CA ASP A 110 2.45 -4.49 5.64
C ASP A 110 1.38 -5.56 5.40
N ARG A 111 0.21 -5.18 4.87
CA ARG A 111 -0.86 -6.14 4.52
C ARG A 111 -0.40 -7.18 3.50
N GLN A 112 0.36 -6.77 2.49
CA GLN A 112 0.90 -7.71 1.51
C GLN A 112 1.93 -8.66 2.15
N ALA A 113 2.82 -8.17 3.01
CA ALA A 113 3.81 -8.99 3.69
C ALA A 113 3.17 -10.02 4.63
N ALA A 114 2.12 -9.63 5.37
CA ALA A 114 1.31 -10.54 6.16
C ALA A 114 0.67 -11.63 5.30
N ALA A 115 0.09 -11.27 4.15
CA ALA A 115 -0.51 -12.24 3.23
C ALA A 115 0.52 -13.19 2.59
N VAL A 116 1.74 -12.71 2.28
CA VAL A 116 2.86 -13.56 1.86
C VAL A 116 3.26 -14.54 2.97
N SER A 117 3.37 -14.05 4.22
CA SER A 117 3.71 -14.87 5.39
C SER A 117 2.75 -16.04 5.55
N THR A 118 1.44 -15.78 5.43
CA THR A 118 0.41 -16.82 5.50
C THR A 118 0.61 -17.87 4.41
N ARG A 119 0.75 -17.46 3.14
CA ARG A 119 0.91 -18.41 2.03
C ARG A 119 2.19 -19.25 2.16
N LEU A 120 3.29 -18.63 2.54
CA LEU A 120 4.56 -19.35 2.73
C LEU A 120 4.47 -20.30 3.91
N THR A 121 3.79 -19.91 4.99
CA THR A 121 3.58 -20.76 6.16
C THR A 121 2.75 -21.99 5.80
N ASP A 122 1.67 -21.79 5.05
CA ASP A 122 0.78 -22.88 4.61
C ASP A 122 1.53 -23.89 3.72
N GLU A 123 2.36 -23.40 2.79
CA GLU A 123 3.14 -24.24 1.88
C GLU A 123 4.34 -24.92 2.57
N CYS A 124 5.03 -24.21 3.47
CA CYS A 124 6.21 -24.74 4.15
C CYS A 124 5.85 -25.72 5.28
N GLY A 125 4.66 -25.62 5.87
CA GLY A 125 4.26 -26.40 7.04
C GLY A 125 4.88 -25.93 8.37
N TRP A 126 5.54 -24.78 8.38
CA TRP A 126 6.08 -24.12 9.58
C TRP A 126 5.97 -22.61 9.42
N HIS A 127 6.00 -21.87 10.53
CA HIS A 127 5.78 -20.43 10.52
C HIS A 127 6.92 -19.67 9.81
N VAL A 128 6.60 -19.03 8.70
CA VAL A 128 7.50 -18.17 7.92
C VAL A 128 7.02 -16.72 8.02
N ALA A 129 7.79 -15.89 8.72
CA ALA A 129 7.53 -14.45 8.82
C ALA A 129 8.17 -13.70 7.66
N CYS A 130 7.35 -13.00 6.87
CA CYS A 130 7.77 -12.05 5.86
C CYS A 130 7.61 -10.62 6.39
N GLU A 131 8.72 -9.90 6.55
CA GLU A 131 8.70 -8.52 7.06
C GLU A 131 8.61 -7.50 5.89
N PRO A 132 7.79 -6.44 6.02
CA PRO A 132 7.66 -5.43 4.97
C PRO A 132 8.88 -4.47 4.94
N VAL A 133 9.42 -4.25 3.74
CA VAL A 133 10.54 -3.32 3.50
C VAL A 133 10.21 -2.40 2.34
N ILE A 134 10.21 -1.09 2.60
CA ILE A 134 10.14 -0.07 1.57
C ILE A 134 11.53 0.50 1.31
N VAL A 135 11.97 0.40 0.05
CA VAL A 135 13.21 0.99 -0.43
C VAL A 135 12.90 2.28 -1.16
N VAL A 136 13.52 3.37 -0.71
CA VAL A 136 13.40 4.70 -1.31
C VAL A 136 14.59 4.96 -2.22
N LEU A 137 14.34 5.16 -3.52
CA LEU A 137 15.37 5.54 -4.48
C LEU A 137 15.75 7.02 -4.37
N SER A 138 14.79 7.88 -4.01
CA SER A 138 15.00 9.33 -3.88
C SER A 138 16.19 9.69 -3.00
N THR A 139 16.95 10.69 -3.46
CA THR A 139 18.04 11.31 -2.71
C THR A 139 17.55 12.32 -1.65
N ASP A 140 16.31 12.79 -1.76
CA ASP A 140 15.66 13.71 -0.81
C ASP A 140 14.63 12.95 0.05
N LEU A 141 15.12 12.04 0.90
CA LEU A 141 14.33 11.40 1.95
C LEU A 141 14.55 12.11 3.28
N VAL A 142 13.48 12.64 3.84
CA VAL A 142 13.47 13.21 5.20
C VAL A 142 12.69 12.29 6.13
N VAL A 143 13.39 11.67 7.08
CA VAL A 143 12.77 10.87 8.14
C VAL A 143 12.36 11.78 9.29
N ARG A 144 11.05 11.91 9.50
CA ARG A 144 10.46 12.68 10.63
C ARG A 144 10.15 11.78 11.81
N SER A 145 9.59 10.61 11.53
CA SER A 145 9.39 9.53 12.50
C SER A 145 9.52 8.20 11.78
N ARG A 146 9.99 7.17 12.47
CA ARG A 146 10.05 5.81 11.92
C ARG A 146 8.79 5.03 12.33
N PRO A 147 8.16 4.29 11.40
CA PRO A 147 7.12 3.32 11.75
C PRO A 147 7.74 2.11 12.47
N ASP A 148 6.95 1.46 13.33
CA ASP A 148 7.40 0.29 14.08
C ASP A 148 7.32 -1.00 13.25
N ASP A 149 6.34 -1.09 12.35
CA ASP A 149 5.98 -2.33 11.66
C ASP A 149 6.64 -2.47 10.27
N VAL A 150 7.20 -1.40 9.71
CA VAL A 150 7.73 -1.36 8.33
C VAL A 150 9.15 -0.81 8.28
N HIS A 151 10.08 -1.55 7.68
CA HIS A 151 11.43 -1.03 7.46
C HIS A 151 11.42 -0.08 6.27
N VAL A 152 11.87 1.16 6.46
CA VAL A 152 12.02 2.12 5.36
C VAL A 152 13.48 2.53 5.24
N LEU A 153 14.08 2.22 4.09
CA LEU A 153 15.51 2.33 3.85
C LEU A 153 15.77 3.07 2.54
N HIS A 154 16.91 3.75 2.43
CA HIS A 154 17.41 4.14 1.11
C HIS A 154 17.96 2.94 0.34
N ALA A 155 17.87 2.99 -0.99
CA ALA A 155 18.42 1.97 -1.89
C ALA A 155 19.88 1.63 -1.60
N HIS A 156 20.74 2.64 -1.45
CA HIS A 156 22.17 2.45 -1.20
C HIS A 156 22.48 1.80 0.17
N VAL A 157 21.52 1.81 1.12
CA VAL A 157 21.68 1.21 2.46
C VAL A 157 21.21 -0.24 2.48
N LEU A 158 20.31 -0.65 1.58
CA LEU A 158 19.68 -1.97 1.60
C LEU A 158 20.71 -3.10 1.64
N GLY A 159 21.68 -3.09 0.73
CA GLY A 159 22.67 -4.16 0.65
C GLY A 159 23.49 -4.32 1.93
N ARG A 160 23.86 -3.21 2.58
CA ARG A 160 24.55 -3.25 3.87
C ARG A 160 23.62 -3.72 4.98
N TRP A 161 22.38 -3.23 5.01
CA TRP A 161 21.39 -3.61 6.00
C TRP A 161 21.13 -5.12 5.98
N LEU A 162 20.87 -5.70 4.80
CA LEU A 162 20.68 -7.14 4.61
C LEU A 162 21.87 -7.97 5.13
N GLN A 163 23.10 -7.53 4.88
CA GLN A 163 24.32 -8.22 5.34
C GLN A 163 24.53 -8.16 6.87
N HIS A 164 23.96 -7.16 7.55
CA HIS A 164 24.09 -7.02 9.01
C HIS A 164 22.93 -7.64 9.79
N LEU A 165 21.94 -8.22 9.09
CA LEU A 165 20.86 -8.95 9.76
C LEU A 165 21.42 -10.19 10.45
N PRO A 166 20.99 -10.49 11.69
CA PRO A 166 21.36 -11.72 12.35
C PRO A 166 20.79 -12.91 11.57
N SER A 167 21.54 -14.01 11.50
CA SER A 167 21.06 -15.24 10.85
C SER A 167 19.89 -15.82 11.64
N ARG A 168 18.69 -15.75 11.07
CA ARG A 168 17.45 -16.30 11.63
C ARG A 168 17.02 -17.59 10.94
N LEU A 169 17.44 -17.77 9.69
CA LEU A 169 17.18 -18.95 8.87
C LEU A 169 18.49 -19.68 8.60
N THR A 170 18.43 -21.01 8.59
CA THR A 170 19.54 -21.84 8.09
C THR A 170 19.54 -21.80 6.56
N PRO A 171 20.67 -22.10 5.88
CA PRO A 171 20.71 -22.21 4.42
C PRO A 171 19.65 -23.18 3.88
N GLN A 172 19.42 -24.30 4.58
CA GLN A 172 18.38 -25.26 4.22
C GLN A 172 16.97 -24.66 4.33
N HIS A 173 16.66 -23.88 5.36
CA HIS A 173 15.37 -23.19 5.46
C HIS A 173 15.18 -22.16 4.35
N VAL A 174 16.24 -21.45 3.94
CA VAL A 174 16.20 -20.53 2.79
C VAL A 174 15.81 -21.28 1.52
N GLU A 175 16.42 -22.43 1.25
CA GLU A 175 16.08 -23.25 0.09
C GLU A 175 14.64 -23.75 0.13
N LEU A 176 14.15 -24.19 1.29
CA LEU A 176 12.76 -24.62 1.47
C LEU A 176 11.77 -23.47 1.21
N VAL A 177 12.05 -22.27 1.72
CA VAL A 177 11.19 -21.09 1.49
C VAL A 177 11.18 -20.70 0.01
N VAL A 178 12.34 -20.71 -0.66
CA VAL A 178 12.41 -20.43 -2.11
C VAL A 178 11.66 -21.50 -2.90
N ALA A 179 11.79 -22.78 -2.54
CA ALA A 179 11.06 -23.88 -3.17
C ALA A 179 9.55 -23.73 -2.99
N ALA A 180 9.08 -23.41 -1.78
CA ALA A 180 7.68 -23.12 -1.48
C ALA A 180 7.14 -21.93 -2.29
N ALA A 181 7.88 -20.82 -2.33
CA ALA A 181 7.52 -19.67 -3.14
C ALA A 181 7.41 -20.03 -4.64
N THR A 182 8.30 -20.90 -5.14
CA THR A 182 8.26 -21.39 -6.52
C THR A 182 7.08 -22.34 -6.77
N ALA A 183 6.76 -23.23 -5.83
CA ALA A 183 5.61 -24.13 -5.90
C ALA A 183 4.28 -23.36 -5.96
N LEU A 184 4.21 -22.22 -5.27
CA LEU A 184 3.10 -21.25 -5.34
C LEU A 184 3.07 -20.44 -6.66
N GLY A 185 3.89 -20.79 -7.65
CA GLY A 185 3.97 -20.13 -8.95
C GLY A 185 4.93 -18.94 -8.99
N GLY A 186 5.74 -18.74 -7.96
CA GLY A 186 6.76 -17.69 -7.92
C GLY A 186 7.88 -17.94 -8.94
N ARG A 187 8.44 -16.85 -9.48
CA ARG A 187 9.57 -16.89 -10.41
C ARG A 187 10.81 -16.31 -9.75
N VAL A 188 11.90 -17.08 -9.71
CA VAL A 188 13.19 -16.60 -9.23
C VAL A 188 13.75 -15.60 -10.25
N ALA A 189 13.84 -14.33 -9.87
CA ALA A 189 14.29 -13.25 -10.74
C ALA A 189 15.81 -13.05 -10.66
N GLU A 190 16.41 -13.23 -9.47
CA GLU A 190 17.85 -13.12 -9.26
C GLU A 190 18.27 -14.06 -8.11
N ARG A 191 19.31 -14.87 -8.32
CA ARG A 191 20.00 -15.61 -7.27
C ARG A 191 21.48 -15.26 -7.39
N ARG A 192 22.02 -14.51 -6.42
CA ARG A 192 23.47 -14.35 -6.30
C ARG A 192 23.96 -15.33 -5.26
N GLU A 193 24.70 -16.33 -5.71
CA GLU A 193 25.36 -17.29 -4.83
C GLU A 193 26.37 -16.57 -3.95
N ALA A 194 26.39 -16.86 -2.65
CA ALA A 194 27.45 -16.39 -1.79
C ALA A 194 28.77 -17.00 -2.27
N PRO A 195 29.89 -16.23 -2.32
CA PRO A 195 31.17 -16.82 -2.65
C PRO A 195 31.48 -17.94 -1.65
N ALA A 196 31.91 -19.10 -2.18
CA ALA A 196 32.41 -20.19 -1.35
C ALA A 196 33.58 -19.66 -0.50
N ALA A 197 33.44 -19.76 0.82
CA ALA A 197 34.46 -19.36 1.78
C ALA A 197 35.70 -20.25 1.71
#